data_AF-A0AA97IHX2-F1
#
_entry.id   AF-A0AA97IHX2-F1
#
_cell.length_a   1.000
_cell.length_b   1.000
_cell.length_c   1.000
_cell.angle_alpha   90.00
_cell.angle_beta   90.00
_cell.angle_gamma   90.00
#
_symmetry.space_group_name_H-M   'P 1'
#
loop_
_entity.id
_entity.type
_entity.pdbx_description
1 polymer ?
#
loop_
_entity_poly.entity_id
_entity_poly.type
_entity_poly.pdbx_seq_one_letter_code
_entity_poly.pdbx_strand_id
1 'polypeptide(L)'
;MNLNDSKGMAELTRRFQHLLEVAPFLEGINNENEYQQALDATELLYRTIGDNPNDPRNLLLDMIAQKIEHYEYQTDPVLSQWDQQDGTIALIKVLIRQHGLTQAELPEIGSQGVVSEVLNGKRPLNLRQMQSLAKRFDLPVTLFLEHEEH
;
A
#
# COMPACT_ATOMS: atom_id res chain seq x y z
N MET A 1 -7.82 11.25 -33.33
CA MET A 1 -8.81 10.17 -33.40
C MET A 1 -10.15 10.74 -32.99
N ASN A 2 -11.21 10.56 -33.77
CA ASN A 2 -12.55 11.03 -33.39
C ASN A 2 -13.28 9.88 -32.68
N LEU A 3 -13.60 10.05 -31.40
CA LEU A 3 -14.32 9.02 -30.63
C LEU A 3 -15.83 9.00 -30.92
N ASN A 4 -16.34 9.97 -31.69
CA ASN A 4 -17.75 10.05 -32.08
C ASN A 4 -18.07 9.21 -33.33
N ASP A 5 -17.10 8.48 -33.89
CA ASP A 5 -17.32 7.54 -34.99
C ASP A 5 -16.93 6.10 -34.61
N SER A 6 -17.55 5.13 -35.28
CA SER A 6 -17.41 3.71 -34.97
C SER A 6 -16.00 3.18 -35.20
N LYS A 7 -15.21 3.82 -36.08
CA LYS A 7 -13.83 3.40 -36.37
C LYS A 7 -12.88 3.84 -35.25
N GLY A 8 -13.04 5.06 -34.74
CA GLY A 8 -12.27 5.56 -33.60
C GLY A 8 -12.50 4.73 -32.35
N MET A 9 -13.76 4.43 -32.03
CA MET A 9 -14.06 3.56 -30.88
C MET A 9 -13.52 2.14 -31.04
N ALA A 10 -13.61 1.55 -32.24
CA ALA A 10 -13.06 0.22 -32.50
C ALA A 10 -11.53 0.17 -32.33
N GLU A 11 -10.82 1.21 -32.74
CA GLU A 11 -9.38 1.29 -32.54
C GLU A 11 -9.00 1.48 -31.06
N LEU A 12 -9.76 2.28 -30.31
CA LEU A 12 -9.57 2.45 -28.87
C LEU A 12 -9.71 1.11 -28.14
N THR A 13 -10.83 0.41 -28.37
CA THR A 13 -11.12 -0.85 -27.69
C THR A 13 -10.12 -1.93 -28.08
N ARG A 14 -9.68 -1.98 -29.34
CA ARG A 14 -8.62 -2.90 -29.79
C ARG A 14 -7.31 -2.67 -29.03
N ARG A 15 -6.88 -1.41 -28.87
CA ARG A 15 -5.66 -1.09 -28.11
C ARG A 15 -5.80 -1.41 -26.63
N PHE A 16 -6.97 -1.16 -26.07
CA PHE A 16 -7.26 -1.50 -24.68
C PHE A 16 -7.25 -3.02 -24.45
N GLN A 17 -7.86 -3.80 -25.35
CA GLN A 17 -7.81 -5.26 -25.29
C GLN A 17 -6.38 -5.78 -25.36
N HIS A 18 -5.57 -5.26 -26.29
CA HIS A 18 -4.17 -5.65 -26.39
C HIS A 18 -3.37 -5.32 -25.13
N LEU A 19 -3.67 -4.20 -24.47
CA LEU A 19 -3.08 -3.86 -23.18
C LEU A 19 -3.40 -4.94 -22.11
N LEU A 20 -4.65 -5.38 -22.03
CA LEU A 20 -5.06 -6.43 -21.08
C LEU A 20 -4.46 -7.80 -21.41
N GLU A 21 -4.24 -8.11 -22.69
CA GLU A 21 -3.54 -9.34 -23.10
C GLU A 21 -2.08 -9.36 -22.61
N VAL A 22 -1.40 -8.22 -22.67
CA VAL A 22 0.01 -8.09 -22.26
C VAL A 22 0.16 -7.93 -20.74
N ALA A 23 -0.82 -7.30 -20.10
CA ALA A 23 -0.83 -7.04 -18.66
C ALA A 23 -2.18 -7.46 -18.04
N PRO A 24 -2.44 -8.77 -17.87
CA PRO A 24 -3.71 -9.27 -17.35
C PRO A 24 -4.05 -8.78 -15.93
N PHE A 25 -3.04 -8.49 -15.12
CA PHE A 25 -3.19 -7.94 -13.76
C PHE A 25 -3.95 -6.60 -13.73
N LEU A 26 -4.06 -5.88 -14.86
CA LEU A 26 -4.88 -4.67 -14.98
C LEU A 26 -6.39 -4.95 -14.93
N GLU A 27 -6.83 -6.15 -15.30
CA GLU A 27 -8.22 -6.57 -15.12
C GLU A 27 -8.48 -6.83 -13.62
N GLY A 28 -7.58 -7.58 -12.99
CA GLY A 28 -7.53 -7.84 -11.57
C GLY A 28 -6.37 -8.76 -11.21
N ILE A 29 -5.96 -8.74 -9.95
CA ILE A 29 -4.94 -9.62 -9.40
C ILE A 29 -5.66 -10.66 -8.54
N ASN A 30 -5.49 -11.93 -8.86
CA ASN A 30 -6.21 -13.04 -8.22
C ASN A 30 -5.27 -14.03 -7.52
N ASN A 31 -3.96 -13.90 -7.73
CA ASN A 31 -2.95 -14.78 -7.15
C ASN A 31 -1.60 -14.07 -6.98
N GLU A 32 -0.72 -14.70 -6.21
CA GLU A 32 0.61 -14.18 -5.88
C GLU A 32 1.50 -13.95 -7.12
N ASN A 33 1.35 -14.76 -8.16
CA ASN A 33 2.15 -14.61 -9.38
C ASN A 33 1.75 -13.35 -10.15
N GLU A 34 0.45 -13.09 -10.31
CA GLU A 34 -0.07 -11.84 -10.90
C GLU A 34 0.32 -10.62 -10.05
N TYR A 35 0.31 -10.78 -8.72
CA TYR A 35 0.74 -9.75 -7.80
C TYR A 35 2.21 -9.37 -8.01
N GLN A 36 3.09 -10.37 -8.08
CA GLN A 36 4.52 -10.14 -8.33
C GLN A 36 4.77 -9.49 -9.70
N GLN A 37 4.04 -9.90 -10.74
CA GLN A 37 4.14 -9.28 -12.06
C GLN A 37 3.75 -7.80 -12.05
N ALA A 38 2.71 -7.43 -11.28
CA ALA A 38 2.32 -6.04 -11.12
C ALA A 38 3.39 -5.21 -10.38
N LEU A 39 4.02 -5.79 -9.35
CA LEU A 39 5.14 -5.16 -8.63
C LEU A 39 6.35 -4.93 -9.55
N ASP A 40 6.76 -5.95 -10.30
CA ASP A 40 7.89 -5.87 -11.23
C ASP A 40 7.64 -4.81 -12.32
N ALA A 41 6.40 -4.74 -12.83
CA ALA A 41 5.99 -3.72 -13.80
C ALA A 41 6.06 -2.30 -13.21
N THR A 42 5.60 -2.14 -11.96
CA THR A 42 5.66 -0.86 -11.22
C THR A 42 7.10 -0.40 -11.05
N GLU A 43 8.00 -1.29 -10.63
CA GLU A 43 9.42 -0.97 -10.45
C GLU A 43 10.07 -0.54 -11.79
N LEU A 44 9.80 -1.27 -12.86
CA LEU A 44 10.33 -0.95 -14.18
C LEU A 44 9.78 0.38 -14.72
N LEU A 45 8.49 0.65 -14.54
CA LEU A 45 7.88 1.92 -14.91
C LEU A 45 8.50 3.07 -14.14
N TYR A 46 8.66 2.94 -12.82
CA TYR A 46 9.29 3.97 -11.99
C TYR A 46 10.72 4.28 -12.45
N ARG A 47 11.53 3.25 -12.74
CA ARG A 47 12.89 3.40 -13.28
C ARG A 47 12.94 4.12 -14.63
N THR A 48 11.91 3.99 -15.46
CA THR A 48 11.85 4.58 -16.81
C THR A 48 11.15 5.94 -16.87
N ILE A 49 10.32 6.28 -15.88
CA ILE A 49 9.69 7.60 -15.73
C ILE A 49 10.65 8.55 -15.00
N GLY A 50 11.34 8.05 -13.96
CA GLY A 50 12.16 8.87 -13.08
C GLY A 50 11.32 9.88 -12.30
N ASP A 51 11.90 11.05 -12.00
CA ASP A 51 11.25 12.09 -11.18
C ASP A 51 10.35 13.03 -12.00
N ASN A 52 9.76 12.58 -13.12
CA ASN A 52 8.90 13.42 -13.95
C ASN A 52 7.42 13.25 -13.57
N PRO A 53 6.83 14.19 -12.80
CA PRO A 53 5.43 14.09 -12.40
C PRO A 53 4.44 14.25 -13.56
N ASN A 54 4.85 14.85 -14.68
CA ASN A 54 3.99 15.12 -15.84
C ASN A 54 4.07 14.03 -16.92
N ASP A 55 4.77 12.92 -16.67
CA ASP A 55 4.85 11.83 -17.63
C ASP A 55 3.46 11.14 -17.75
N PRO A 56 2.89 11.02 -18.96
CA PRO A 56 1.58 10.39 -19.13
C PRO A 56 1.55 8.92 -18.70
N ARG A 57 2.71 8.26 -18.58
CA ARG A 57 2.82 6.88 -18.07
C ARG A 57 2.56 6.79 -16.56
N ASN A 58 2.56 7.90 -15.83
CA ASN A 58 2.13 7.92 -14.43
C ASN A 58 0.68 7.43 -14.28
N LEU A 59 -0.18 7.68 -15.27
CA LEU A 59 -1.55 7.13 -15.26
C LEU A 59 -1.55 5.59 -15.25
N LEU A 60 -0.63 4.95 -15.98
CA LEU A 60 -0.51 3.50 -15.95
C LEU A 60 0.03 3.02 -14.60
N LEU A 61 0.98 3.73 -14.01
CA LEU A 61 1.49 3.44 -12.67
C LEU A 61 0.36 3.48 -11.63
N ASP A 62 -0.47 4.52 -11.66
CA ASP A 62 -1.63 4.68 -10.77
C ASP A 62 -2.64 3.53 -10.96
N MET A 63 -2.92 3.14 -12.20
CA MET A 63 -3.81 2.03 -12.50
C MET A 63 -3.28 0.70 -11.93
N ILE A 64 -1.98 0.45 -12.03
CA ILE A 64 -1.37 -0.78 -11.50
C ILE A 64 -1.39 -0.76 -9.96
N ALA A 65 -1.02 0.38 -9.36
CA ALA A 65 -1.03 0.56 -7.91
C ALA A 65 -2.42 0.29 -7.31
N GLN A 66 -3.49 0.75 -7.95
CA GLN A 66 -4.87 0.46 -7.50
C GLN A 66 -5.20 -1.03 -7.51
N LYS A 67 -4.65 -1.81 -8.46
CA LYS A 67 -4.89 -3.26 -8.51
C LYS A 67 -4.12 -4.00 -7.43
N ILE A 68 -2.88 -3.59 -7.19
CA ILE A 68 -2.04 -4.08 -6.09
C ILE A 68 -2.75 -3.82 -4.75
N GLU A 69 -3.14 -2.57 -4.50
CA GLU A 69 -3.84 -2.16 -3.27
C GLU A 69 -5.12 -2.98 -3.06
N HIS A 70 -5.93 -3.15 -4.11
CA HIS A 70 -7.16 -3.94 -4.01
C HIS A 70 -6.89 -5.40 -3.62
N TYR A 71 -5.86 -6.02 -4.20
CA TYR A 71 -5.48 -7.40 -3.88
C TYR A 71 -4.93 -7.53 -2.46
N GLU A 72 -4.06 -6.61 -2.05
CA GLU A 72 -3.52 -6.58 -0.69
C GLU A 72 -4.62 -6.39 0.35
N TYR A 73 -5.58 -5.49 0.08
CA TYR A 73 -6.73 -5.28 0.97
C TYR A 73 -7.60 -6.55 1.12
N GLN A 74 -7.75 -7.34 0.05
CA GLN A 74 -8.53 -8.58 0.09
C GLN A 74 -7.82 -9.74 0.78
N THR A 75 -6.49 -9.78 0.69
CA THR A 75 -5.70 -10.94 1.12
C THR A 75 -5.01 -10.74 2.46
N ASP A 76 -4.76 -9.50 2.87
CA ASP A 76 -4.07 -9.17 4.12
C ASP A 76 -5.09 -8.86 5.26
N PRO A 77 -5.11 -9.67 6.34
CA PRO A 77 -5.94 -9.42 7.51
C PRO A 77 -5.70 -8.08 8.22
N VAL A 78 -4.50 -7.50 8.09
CA VAL A 78 -4.14 -6.19 8.65
C VAL A 78 -4.74 -5.09 7.79
N LEU A 79 -4.57 -5.15 6.47
CA LEU A 79 -5.04 -4.11 5.56
C LEU A 79 -6.57 -4.11 5.41
N SER A 80 -7.20 -5.30 5.38
CA SER A 80 -8.68 -5.42 5.37
C SER A 80 -9.39 -4.78 6.57
N GLN A 81 -8.66 -4.53 7.66
CA GLN A 81 -9.19 -3.89 8.86
C GLN A 81 -8.69 -2.45 9.02
N TRP A 82 -7.93 -1.92 8.06
CA TRP A 82 -7.27 -0.62 8.16
C TRP A 82 -8.23 0.50 8.55
N ASP A 83 -9.39 0.59 7.90
CA ASP A 83 -10.40 1.62 8.16
C ASP A 83 -11.11 1.50 9.52
N GLN A 84 -10.95 0.37 10.21
CA GLN A 84 -11.57 0.09 11.51
C GLN A 84 -10.56 0.17 12.66
N GLN A 85 -9.29 0.42 12.36
CA GLN A 85 -8.19 0.45 13.31
C GLN A 85 -7.80 1.89 13.60
N ASP A 86 -7.40 2.17 14.84
CA ASP A 86 -6.59 3.35 15.16
C ASP A 86 -5.39 3.40 14.21
N GLY A 87 -5.17 4.54 13.57
CA GLY A 87 -4.18 4.69 12.50
C GLY A 87 -2.75 4.40 12.99
N THR A 88 -2.47 4.67 14.27
CA THR A 88 -1.21 4.37 14.92
C THR A 88 -1.03 2.86 15.10
N ILE A 89 -2.08 2.15 15.51
CA ILE A 89 -2.06 0.69 15.64
C ILE A 89 -1.85 0.03 14.27
N ALA A 90 -2.57 0.51 13.26
CA ALA A 90 -2.46 0.02 11.89
C ALA A 90 -1.03 0.19 11.34
N LEU A 91 -0.44 1.37 11.55
CA LEU A 91 0.96 1.66 11.20
C LEU A 91 1.94 0.69 11.87
N ILE A 92 1.79 0.41 13.18
CA ILE A 92 2.68 -0.54 13.86
C ILE A 92 2.57 -1.94 13.24
N LYS A 93 1.36 -2.41 12.93
CA LYS A 93 1.16 -3.73 12.32
C LYS A 93 1.83 -3.83 10.94
N VAL A 94 1.75 -2.77 10.14
CA VAL A 94 2.46 -2.69 8.86
C VAL A 94 3.97 -2.72 9.06
N LEU A 95 4.52 -1.98 10.02
CA LEU A 95 5.96 -1.99 10.32
C LEU A 95 6.44 -3.37 10.78
N ILE A 96 5.66 -4.06 11.61
CA ILE A 96 5.96 -5.46 12.00
C ILE A 96 6.04 -6.34 10.75
N ARG A 97 5.04 -6.27 9.85
CA ARG A 97 4.99 -7.07 8.62
C ARG A 97 6.17 -6.75 7.68
N GLN A 98 6.36 -5.48 7.33
CA GLN A 98 7.38 -5.04 6.36
C GLN A 98 8.80 -5.40 6.80
N HIS A 99 9.06 -5.38 8.11
CA HIS A 99 10.37 -5.72 8.65
C HIS A 99 10.48 -7.18 9.10
N GLY A 100 9.45 -8.01 8.91
CA GLY A 100 9.44 -9.42 9.32
C GLY A 100 9.62 -9.63 10.83
N LEU A 101 9.17 -8.68 11.65
CA LEU A 101 9.33 -8.69 13.10
C LEU A 101 8.23 -9.51 13.77
N THR A 102 8.50 -9.98 14.99
CA THR A 102 7.48 -10.45 15.93
C THR A 102 7.09 -9.35 16.92
N GLN A 103 5.95 -9.51 17.59
CA GLN A 103 5.53 -8.56 18.64
C GLN A 103 6.56 -8.45 19.79
N ALA A 104 7.33 -9.51 20.06
CA ALA A 104 8.37 -9.49 21.08
C ALA A 104 9.58 -8.61 20.69
N GLU A 105 9.70 -8.30 19.39
CA GLU A 105 10.82 -7.54 18.82
C GLU A 105 10.50 -6.04 18.68
N LEU A 106 9.57 -5.52 19.49
CA LEU A 106 9.26 -4.10 19.66
C LEU A 106 9.57 -3.61 21.10
N PRO A 107 10.84 -3.62 21.54
CA PRO A 107 11.23 -3.15 22.86
C PRO A 107 10.92 -1.67 23.11
N GLU A 108 10.70 -0.88 22.06
CA GLU A 108 10.30 0.53 22.13
C GLU A 108 8.95 0.69 22.83
N ILE A 109 8.06 -0.30 22.69
CA ILE A 109 6.74 -0.32 23.32
C ILE A 109 6.84 -0.98 24.71
N GLY A 110 7.56 -2.09 24.83
CA GLY A 110 7.79 -2.76 26.11
C GLY A 110 7.85 -4.28 25.99
N SER A 111 7.40 -4.98 27.04
CA SER A 111 7.30 -6.44 27.01
C SER A 111 6.24 -6.91 26.00
N GLN A 112 6.33 -8.17 25.57
CA GLN A 112 5.36 -8.76 24.62
C GLN A 112 3.90 -8.56 25.06
N GLY A 113 3.61 -8.64 26.38
CA GLY A 113 2.27 -8.39 26.91
C GLY A 113 1.80 -6.94 26.68
N VAL A 114 2.69 -5.96 26.90
CA VAL A 114 2.40 -4.54 26.64
C VAL A 114 2.21 -4.29 25.14
N VAL A 115 3.04 -4.90 24.29
CA VAL A 115 2.89 -4.81 22.83
C VAL A 115 1.54 -5.36 22.40
N SER A 116 1.13 -6.52 22.94
CA SER A 116 -0.19 -7.11 22.67
C SER A 116 -1.33 -6.20 23.13
N GLU A 117 -1.23 -5.59 24.31
CA GLU A 117 -2.27 -4.65 24.79
C GLU A 117 -2.40 -3.43 23.88
N VAL A 118 -1.29 -2.87 23.41
CA VAL A 118 -1.27 -1.75 22.47
C VAL A 118 -1.88 -2.15 21.12
N LEU A 119 -1.46 -3.27 20.54
CA LEU A 119 -1.95 -3.74 19.24
C LEU A 119 -3.44 -4.14 19.23
N ASN A 120 -4.02 -4.35 20.41
CA ASN A 120 -5.44 -4.63 20.61
C ASN A 120 -6.23 -3.39 21.07
N GLY A 121 -5.62 -2.20 21.10
CA GLY A 121 -6.28 -0.95 21.51
C GLY A 121 -6.64 -0.87 23.00
N LYS A 122 -6.12 -1.79 23.84
CA LYS A 122 -6.37 -1.79 25.28
C LYS A 122 -5.51 -0.78 26.03
N ARG A 123 -4.41 -0.35 25.40
CA ARG A 123 -3.44 0.58 25.98
C ARG A 123 -2.95 1.56 24.92
N PRO A 124 -3.01 2.87 25.16
CA PRO A 124 -2.45 3.85 24.23
C PRO A 124 -0.92 3.84 24.30
N LEU A 125 -0.28 4.20 23.17
CA LEU A 125 1.12 4.56 23.16
C LEU A 125 1.33 5.90 23.88
N ASN A 126 2.47 6.04 24.56
CA ASN A 126 2.91 7.34 25.05
C ASN A 126 3.93 7.97 24.09
N LEU A 127 4.12 9.29 24.24
CA LEU A 127 5.00 10.07 23.37
C LEU A 127 6.44 9.52 23.32
N ARG A 128 6.97 8.99 24.42
CA ARG A 128 8.33 8.40 24.44
C ARG A 128 8.40 7.12 23.60
N GLN A 129 7.37 6.28 23.65
CA GLN A 129 7.28 5.07 22.81
C GLN A 129 7.15 5.45 21.34
N MET A 130 6.28 6.43 21.01
CA MET A 130 6.11 6.95 19.65
C MET A 130 7.43 7.50 19.07
N GLN A 131 8.15 8.31 19.85
CA GLN A 131 9.46 8.83 19.45
C GLN A 131 10.50 7.72 19.23
N SER A 132 10.44 6.66 20.04
CA SER A 132 11.37 5.53 19.92
C SER A 132 11.07 4.70 18.67
N LEU A 133 9.78 4.46 18.37
CA LEU A 133 9.34 3.81 17.13
C LEU A 133 9.73 4.63 15.90
N ALA A 134 9.39 5.92 15.89
CA ALA A 134 9.74 6.87 14.84
C ALA A 134 11.26 6.84 14.54
N LYS A 135 12.09 6.86 15.59
CA LYS A 135 13.54 6.78 15.45
C LYS A 135 14.01 5.45 14.87
N ARG A 136 13.40 4.32 15.28
CA ARG A 136 13.80 2.99 14.80
C ARG A 136 13.50 2.80 13.32
N PHE A 137 12.34 3.27 12.88
CA PHE A 137 11.86 3.07 11.51
C PHE A 137 12.19 4.24 10.58
N ASP A 138 12.97 5.22 11.05
CA ASP A 138 13.32 6.45 10.32
C ASP A 138 12.09 7.19 9.76
N LEU A 139 11.05 7.28 10.60
CA LEU A 139 9.78 7.89 10.26
C LEU A 139 9.57 9.19 11.03
N PRO A 140 8.86 10.19 10.46
CA PRO A 140 8.38 11.33 11.22
C PRO A 140 7.49 10.89 12.38
N VAL A 141 7.75 11.41 13.60
CA VAL A 141 6.94 11.09 14.79
C VAL A 141 5.46 11.44 14.61
N THR A 142 5.16 12.40 13.73
CA THR A 142 3.81 12.82 13.37
C THR A 142 2.96 11.69 12.77
N LEU A 143 3.57 10.65 12.20
CA LEU A 143 2.82 9.47 11.72
C LEU A 143 2.24 8.63 12.87
N PHE A 144 2.77 8.77 14.09
CA PHE A 144 2.27 8.09 15.28
C PHE A 144 1.41 8.99 16.18
N LEU A 145 1.23 10.25 15.79
CA LEU A 145 0.37 11.20 16.47
C LEU A 145 -0.96 11.20 15.70
N GLU A 146 -1.99 10.55 16.24
CA GLU A 146 -3.34 10.71 15.71
C GLU A 146 -3.69 12.20 15.65
N HIS A 147 -4.28 12.63 14.54
CA HIS A 147 -4.99 13.89 14.51
C HIS A 147 -6.28 13.68 15.31
N GLU A 148 -6.36 14.26 16.51
CA GLU A 148 -7.68 14.50 17.11
C GLU A 148 -8.43 15.45 16.17
N GLU A 149 -9.33 14.91 15.35
CA GLU A 149 -10.41 15.73 14.81
C GLU A 149 -11.30 16.11 16.00
N HIS A 150 -11.27 17.39 16.36
CA HIS A 150 -12.23 18.03 17.26
C HIS A 150 -13.63 18.07 16.66
#